data_AF-A0A0P7CBP3-F1
#
_entry.id   AF-A0A0P7CBP3-F1
#
_cell.length_a   1.000
_cell.length_b   1.000
_cell.length_c   1.000
_cell.angle_alpha   90.00
_cell.angle_beta   90.00
_cell.angle_gamma   90.00
#
_symmetry.space_group_name_H-M   'P 1'
#
loop_
_entity.id
_entity.type
_entity.pdbx_description
1 polymer ?
#
loop_
_entity_poly.entity_id
_entity_poly.type
_entity_poly.pdbx_seq_one_letter_code
_entity_poly.pdbx_strand_id
1 'polypeptide(L)' 'MPPSVARVAARTRLSAELLAAILEVEDRTRATLDDMERADALAERLLARRRDRLAAAASPAGRLSA' A
#
# COMPACT_ATOMS: atom_id res chain seq x y z
N MET A 1 0.76 5.07 19.15
CA MET A 1 1.64 4.02 18.59
C MET A 1 2.92 4.65 18.07
N PRO A 2 4.09 4.00 18.20
CA PRO A 2 5.31 4.45 17.54
C PRO A 2 5.12 4.55 16.00
N PRO A 3 5.79 5.48 15.32
CA PRO A 3 5.61 5.72 13.89
C PRO A 3 6.02 4.53 13.00
N SER A 4 6.90 3.65 13.49
CA SER A 4 7.21 2.36 12.84
C SER A 4 6.01 1.42 12.89
N VAL A 5 5.39 1.27 14.07
CA VAL A 5 4.26 0.36 14.28
C VAL A 5 3.03 0.81 13.49
N ALA A 6 2.75 2.12 13.43
CA ALA A 6 1.66 2.65 12.62
C ALA A 6 1.87 2.37 11.11
N ARG A 7 3.12 2.44 10.62
CA ARG A 7 3.47 2.10 9.24
C ARG A 7 3.28 0.60 8.96
N VAL A 8 3.73 -0.26 9.88
CA VAL A 8 3.55 -1.71 9.75
C VAL A 8 2.07 -2.06 9.73
N ALA A 9 1.27 -1.50 10.64
CA ALA A 9 -0.17 -1.73 10.69
C ALA A 9 -0.89 -1.28 9.41
N ALA A 10 -0.54 -0.10 8.88
CA ALA A 10 -1.09 0.39 7.62
C ALA A 10 -0.74 -0.51 6.43
N ARG A 11 0.50 -1.01 6.37
CA ARG A 11 0.94 -1.97 5.35
C ARG A 11 0.17 -3.28 5.46
N THR A 12 0.14 -3.90 6.64
CA THR A 12 -0.55 -5.17 6.87
C THR A 12 -2.03 -5.09 6.52
N ARG A 13 -2.71 -4.00 6.86
CA ARG A 13 -4.10 -3.78 6.48
C ARG A 13 -4.27 -3.72 4.97
N LEU A 14 -3.43 -2.93 4.28
CA LEU A 14 -3.49 -2.80 2.83
C LEU A 14 -3.19 -4.13 2.13
N SER A 15 -2.20 -4.89 2.59
CA SER A 15 -1.90 -6.23 2.07
C SER A 15 -3.10 -7.16 2.18
N ALA A 16 -3.79 -7.16 3.32
CA ALA A 16 -4.99 -8.00 3.52
C ALA A 16 -6.14 -7.59 2.60
N GLU A 17 -6.37 -6.29 2.43
CA GLU A 17 -7.39 -5.77 1.50
C GLU A 17 -7.07 -6.14 0.04
N LEU A 18 -5.79 -6.07 -0.36
CA LEU A 18 -5.35 -6.45 -1.71
C LEU A 18 -5.41 -7.97 -1.94
N LEU A 19 -5.05 -8.77 -0.94
CA LEU A 19 -5.18 -10.22 -1.02
C LEU A 19 -6.64 -10.63 -1.19
N ALA A 20 -7.55 -10.02 -0.42
CA ALA A 20 -8.98 -10.25 -0.56
C ALA A 20 -9.46 -9.89 -1.98
N ALA A 21 -9.04 -8.74 -2.52
CA ALA A 21 -9.40 -8.32 -3.87
C ALA A 21 -8.84 -9.26 -4.96
N ILE A 22 -7.61 -9.78 -4.80
CA ILE A 22 -7.03 -10.76 -5.73
C ILE A 22 -7.90 -12.03 -5.75
N LEU A 23 -8.23 -12.54 -4.56
CA LEU A 23 -9.05 -13.75 -4.44
C LEU A 23 -10.46 -13.57 -4.99
N GLU A 24 -11.07 -12.40 -4.76
CA GLU A 24 -12.37 -12.03 -5.31
C GLU A 24 -12.36 -12.00 -6.84
N VAL A 25 -11.36 -11.34 -7.45
CA VAL A 25 -11.23 -11.27 -8.91
C VAL A 25 -11.02 -12.64 -9.55
N GLU A 26 -10.30 -13.52 -8.88
CA GLU A 26 -10.00 -14.86 -9.38
C GLU A 26 -11.05 -15.92 -9.00
N ASP A 27 -12.13 -15.52 -8.31
CA ASP A 27 -13.19 -16.40 -7.78
C ASP A 27 -12.62 -17.56 -6.94
N ARG A 28 -11.62 -17.25 -6.12
CA ARG A 28 -10.96 -18.19 -5.20
C ARG A 28 -11.24 -17.82 -3.75
N THR A 29 -11.33 -18.83 -2.89
CA THR A 29 -11.50 -18.64 -1.43
C THR A 29 -10.25 -18.98 -0.61
N ARG A 30 -9.24 -19.56 -1.25
CA ARG A 30 -7.98 -19.97 -0.61
C ARG A 30 -6.81 -19.18 -1.20
N ALA A 31 -6.09 -18.50 -0.31
CA ALA A 31 -4.82 -17.86 -0.62
C ALA A 31 -3.70 -18.91 -0.76
N THR A 32 -2.84 -18.69 -1.75
CA THR A 32 -1.50 -19.30 -1.80
C THR A 32 -0.46 -18.36 -1.19
N LEU A 33 0.75 -18.86 -0.94
CA LEU A 33 1.86 -18.02 -0.49
C LEU A 33 2.19 -16.95 -1.53
N ASP A 34 2.23 -17.31 -2.81
CA ASP A 34 2.48 -16.37 -3.92
C ASP A 34 1.44 -15.24 -3.97
N ASP A 35 0.17 -15.54 -3.66
CA ASP A 35 -0.88 -14.51 -3.58
C ASP A 35 -0.60 -13.50 -2.47
N MET A 36 -0.16 -13.99 -1.31
CA MET A 36 0.20 -13.17 -0.15
C MET A 36 1.43 -12.29 -0.46
N GLU A 37 2.47 -12.89 -1.04
CA GLU A 37 3.69 -12.18 -1.45
C GLU A 37 3.39 -11.11 -2.50
N ARG A 38 2.52 -11.43 -3.47
CA ARG A 38 2.06 -10.47 -4.48
C ARG A 38 1.28 -9.32 -3.86
N ALA A 39 0.38 -9.60 -2.92
CA ALA A 39 -0.39 -8.57 -2.22
C ALA A 39 0.53 -7.63 -1.39
N ASP A 40 1.51 -8.21 -0.69
CA ASP A 40 2.52 -7.45 0.06
C ASP A 40 3.37 -6.55 -0.84
N ALA A 41 3.87 -7.09 -1.96
CA ALA A 41 4.65 -6.31 -2.92
C ALA A 41 3.84 -5.15 -3.53
N LEU A 42 2.54 -5.36 -3.79
CA LEU A 42 1.65 -4.31 -4.27
C LEU A 42 1.39 -3.25 -3.19
N ALA A 43 1.16 -3.65 -1.94
CA ALA A 43 0.97 -2.72 -0.82
C ALA A 43 2.19 -1.81 -0.64
N GLU A 44 3.39 -2.38 -0.68
CA GLU A 44 4.65 -1.62 -0.56
C GLU A 44 4.82 -0.61 -1.70
N ARG A 45 4.55 -1.01 -2.94
CA ARG A 45 4.59 -0.10 -4.11
C ARG A 45 3.60 1.05 -3.99
N LEU A 46 2.37 0.77 -3.56
CA LEU A 46 1.34 1.80 -3.39
C LEU A 46 1.69 2.78 -2.27
N LEU A 47 2.22 2.28 -1.15
CA LEU A 47 2.67 3.11 -0.04
C LEU A 47 3.91 3.94 -0.40
N ALA A 48 4.85 3.39 -1.17
CA ALA A 48 5.97 4.15 -1.72
C ALA A 48 5.48 5.29 -2.61
N ARG A 49 4.62 4.99 -3.59
CA ARG A 49 4.04 5.99 -4.47
C ARG A 49 3.25 7.07 -3.71
N ARG A 50 2.57 6.71 -2.61
CA ARG A 50 1.88 7.68 -1.74
C ARG A 50 2.87 8.60 -1.04
N ARG A 51 3.98 8.08 -0.53
CA ARG A 51 5.05 8.89 0.09
C ARG A 51 5.64 9.85 -0.92
N ASP A 52 5.92 9.39 -2.13
CA ASP A 52 6.49 10.23 -3.20
C ASP A 52 5.53 11.39 -3.56
N ARG A 53 4.23 11.11 -3.68
CA ARG A 53 3.21 12.15 -3.90
C ARG A 53 3.15 13.17 -2.77
N LEU A 54 3.23 12.72 -1.52
CA LEU A 54 3.23 13.62 -0.35
C LEU A 54 4.51 14.47 -0.29
N ALA A 55 5.67 13.90 -0.61
CA ALA A 55 6.94 14.62 -0.67
C ALA A 55 6.95 15.67 -1.80
N ALA A 56 6.40 15.34 -2.97
CA ALA A 56 6.22 16.28 -4.07
C ALA A 56 5.27 17.44 -3.69
N ALA A 57 4.15 17.14 -3.04
CA ALA A 57 3.20 18.16 -2.58
C ALA A 57 3.75 19.07 -1.46
N ALA A 58 4.66 18.54 -0.63
CA ALA A 58 5.33 19.31 0.43
C ALA A 58 6.47 20.19 -0.10
N SER A 59 6.95 19.95 -1.33
CA SER A 59 8.02 20.74 -1.94
C SER A 59 7.52 22.14 -2.33
N PRO A 60 8.27 23.22 -2.04
CA PRO A 60 7.82 24.61 -2.23
C PRO A 60 7.54 24.98 -3.69
N ALA A 61 8.02 24.20 -4.67
CA ALA A 61 7.70 24.38 -6.09
C ALA A 61 6.20 24.21 -6.40
N GLY A 62 5.45 23.41 -5.62
CA GLY A 62 4.00 23.26 -5.78
C GLY A 62 3.18 24.43 -5.22
N ARG A 63 3.77 25.27 -4.35
CA ARG A 63 3.09 26.44 -3.76
C ARG A 63 3.15 27.70 -4.62
N LEU A 64 4.03 27.74 -5.63
CA LEU A 64 4.19 28.88 -6.53
C LEU A 64 3.35 28.74 -7.83
N SER A 65 2.55 27.68 -7.94
CA SER A 65 1.77 27.37 -9.14
C SER A 65 0.26 27.21 -8.88
N ALA A 66 -0.22 27.59 -7.69
CA ALA A 66 -1.63 27.54 -7.28
C ALA A 66 -2.23 28.94 -7.18
#